data_AF-A7HQG2-F1
#
_entry.id   AF-A7HQG2-F1
#
_cell.length_a   1.000
_cell.length_b   1.000
_cell.length_c   1.000
_cell.angle_alpha   90.00
_cell.angle_beta   90.00
_cell.angle_gamma   90.00
#
_symmetry.space_group_name_H-M   'P 1'
#
loop_
_entity.id
_entity.type
_entity.pdbx_description
1 polymer ?
#
loop_
_entity_poly.entity_id
_entity_poly.type
_entity_poly.pdbx_seq_one_letter_code
_entity_poly.pdbx_strand_id
1 'polypeptide(L)'
;MPDQSAHDSNEETAAPAGATFRIVDLVLDERTVMRRSPDVEHERKVAIFDLLEENHFAPVGSDGGPYVLHLAIEENRLVFDIRLEPSEPHGKVLLSLTPFRRIIKDYFMICESYYDAIKTAAPAQIEAIDMGRRGLHNEGSELLKERLAGKIDMDFDTARRLFTLICVLHIKG
;
A
#
# COMPACT_ATOMS: atom_id res chain seq x y z
N MET A 1 -32.17 -51.72 -7.62
CA MET A 1 -31.76 -51.54 -6.21
C MET A 1 -30.44 -52.26 -6.01
N PRO A 2 -29.32 -51.58 -5.74
CA PRO A 2 -28.99 -50.17 -5.97
C PRO A 2 -27.75 -50.11 -6.94
N ASP A 3 -26.82 -49.13 -7.04
CA ASP A 3 -26.76 -47.77 -6.50
C ASP A 3 -25.91 -46.76 -7.34
N GLN A 4 -26.00 -45.51 -6.90
CA GLN A 4 -25.07 -44.35 -6.88
C GLN A 4 -23.53 -44.60 -6.92
N SER A 5 -22.62 -43.65 -7.16
CA SER A 5 -22.53 -42.34 -7.84
C SER A 5 -21.29 -41.61 -7.29
N ALA A 6 -20.34 -41.21 -8.14
CA ALA A 6 -19.30 -40.17 -7.95
C ALA A 6 -18.44 -40.21 -9.24
N HIS A 7 -18.29 -39.19 -10.09
CA HIS A 7 -18.41 -37.74 -9.89
C HIS A 7 -17.50 -37.24 -8.77
N ASP A 8 -16.21 -37.21 -9.10
CA ASP A 8 -15.22 -36.37 -8.44
C ASP A 8 -14.67 -35.41 -9.50
N SER A 9 -15.50 -34.43 -9.87
CA SER A 9 -15.14 -33.34 -10.76
C SER A 9 -14.38 -32.32 -9.93
N ASN A 10 -13.06 -32.46 -9.84
CA ASN A 10 -12.21 -31.44 -9.23
C ASN A 10 -12.14 -30.22 -10.18
N GLU A 11 -13.19 -29.40 -10.19
CA GLU A 11 -13.20 -28.08 -10.82
C GLU A 11 -12.27 -27.16 -10.01
N GLU A 12 -10.98 -27.30 -10.27
CA GLU A 12 -10.00 -26.26 -9.99
C GLU A 12 -10.40 -25.06 -10.85
N THR A 13 -11.06 -24.09 -10.21
CA THR A 13 -11.64 -22.91 -10.87
C THR A 13 -10.54 -22.03 -11.43
N ALA A 14 -10.07 -22.36 -12.63
CA ALA A 14 -9.10 -21.55 -13.36
C ALA A 14 -9.67 -20.14 -13.53
N ALA A 15 -8.98 -19.15 -12.96
CA ALA A 15 -9.37 -17.74 -13.07
C ALA A 15 -9.62 -17.39 -14.54
N PRO A 16 -10.69 -16.66 -14.87
CA PRO A 16 -11.09 -16.44 -16.26
C PRO A 16 -9.94 -15.78 -17.04
N ALA A 17 -9.65 -16.28 -18.23
CA ALA A 17 -8.58 -15.78 -19.09
C ALA A 17 -8.86 -14.32 -19.48
N GLY A 18 -8.27 -13.39 -18.73
CA GLY A 18 -8.59 -11.96 -18.77
C GLY A 18 -8.67 -11.27 -17.39
N ALA A 19 -8.65 -12.02 -16.28
CA ALA A 19 -8.61 -11.46 -14.93
C ALA A 19 -7.36 -10.57 -14.73
N THR A 20 -7.56 -9.29 -14.37
CA THR A 20 -6.46 -8.34 -14.14
C THR A 20 -6.31 -8.04 -12.65
N PHE A 21 -5.16 -8.39 -12.07
CA PHE A 21 -4.91 -8.18 -10.64
C PHE A 21 -4.10 -6.90 -10.40
N ARG A 22 -4.72 -5.75 -10.65
CA ARG A 22 -4.09 -4.44 -10.51
C ARG A 22 -5.03 -3.34 -10.02
N ILE A 23 -4.48 -2.38 -9.30
CA ILE A 23 -5.05 -1.06 -9.07
C ILE A 23 -4.97 -0.27 -10.39
N VAL A 24 -6.06 0.41 -10.76
CA VAL A 24 -6.14 1.35 -11.89
C VAL A 24 -6.49 2.78 -11.49
N ASP A 25 -7.08 2.96 -10.30
CA ASP A 25 -7.32 4.28 -9.70
C ASP A 25 -7.18 4.20 -8.17
N LEU A 26 -6.83 5.33 -7.56
CA LEU A 26 -6.47 5.44 -6.15
C LEU A 26 -7.05 6.71 -5.52
N VAL A 27 -7.91 6.53 -4.53
CA VAL A 27 -8.48 7.61 -3.71
C VAL A 27 -7.83 7.58 -2.33
N LEU A 28 -7.23 8.70 -1.93
CA LEU A 28 -6.63 8.89 -0.61
C LEU A 28 -7.56 9.72 0.28
N ASP A 29 -7.92 9.23 1.47
CA ASP A 29 -8.65 10.04 2.45
C ASP A 29 -7.68 10.92 3.26
N GLU A 30 -7.50 12.15 2.79
CA GLU A 30 -6.56 13.12 3.37
C GLU A 30 -7.17 14.00 4.48
N ARG A 31 -8.37 13.68 5.00
CA ARG A 31 -9.14 14.52 5.96
C ARG A 31 -8.39 14.96 7.22
N THR A 32 -7.28 14.31 7.58
CA THR A 32 -6.50 14.61 8.80
C THR A 32 -5.09 15.12 8.54
N VAL A 33 -4.72 15.37 7.28
CA VAL A 33 -3.35 15.70 6.90
C VAL A 33 -3.13 17.23 6.90
N MET A 34 -2.13 17.67 7.67
CA MET A 34 -1.67 19.08 7.70
C MET A 34 -0.90 19.43 6.42
N ARG A 35 -0.51 20.71 6.25
CA ARG A 35 0.34 21.14 5.11
C ARG A 35 1.60 20.27 5.00
N ARG A 36 1.71 19.53 3.90
CA ARG A 36 2.91 18.77 3.51
C ARG A 36 3.98 19.71 2.95
N SER A 37 5.25 19.31 3.04
CA SER A 37 6.35 19.98 2.33
C SER A 37 6.27 19.69 0.81
N PRO A 38 6.91 20.51 -0.04
CA PRO A 38 7.00 20.23 -1.48
C PRO A 38 7.58 18.85 -1.80
N ASP A 39 8.56 18.40 -1.02
CA ASP A 39 9.23 17.11 -1.22
C ASP A 39 8.30 15.93 -0.95
N VAL A 40 7.52 15.99 0.13
CA VAL A 40 6.49 14.97 0.46
C VAL A 40 5.39 14.95 -0.61
N GLU A 41 4.97 16.11 -1.11
CA GLU A 41 4.01 16.18 -2.22
C GLU A 41 4.59 15.64 -3.54
N HIS A 42 5.90 15.74 -3.75
CA HIS A 42 6.57 15.13 -4.89
C HIS A 42 6.64 13.60 -4.74
N GLU A 43 7.09 13.08 -3.59
CA GLU A 43 7.09 11.65 -3.28
C GLU A 43 5.70 11.02 -3.43
N ARG A 44 4.66 11.69 -2.92
CA ARG A 44 3.27 11.28 -3.09
C ARG A 44 2.90 11.13 -4.56
N LYS A 45 3.22 12.11 -5.40
CA LYS A 45 2.87 12.10 -6.84
C LYS A 45 3.61 11.00 -7.59
N VAL A 46 4.90 10.81 -7.31
CA VAL A 46 5.70 9.71 -7.86
C VAL A 46 5.13 8.36 -7.42
N ALA A 47 4.88 8.16 -6.13
CA ALA A 47 4.32 6.90 -5.61
C ALA A 47 2.92 6.57 -6.15
N ILE A 48 2.07 7.56 -6.44
CA ILE A 48 0.79 7.34 -7.14
C ILE A 48 1.03 6.97 -8.60
N PHE A 49 1.87 7.72 -9.32
CA PHE A 49 2.14 7.48 -10.74
C PHE A 49 2.71 6.07 -10.96
N ASP A 50 3.80 5.73 -10.25
CA ASP A 50 4.47 4.43 -10.37
C ASP A 50 3.53 3.27 -9.98
N LEU A 51 2.61 3.48 -9.03
CA LEU A 51 1.63 2.47 -8.62
C LEU A 51 0.59 2.23 -9.70
N LEU A 52 0.07 3.29 -10.31
CA LEU A 52 -0.95 3.15 -11.36
C LEU A 52 -0.33 2.65 -12.68
N GLU A 53 0.95 2.93 -12.95
CA GLU A 53 1.69 2.38 -14.08
C GLU A 53 1.92 0.87 -13.93
N GLU A 54 2.56 0.44 -12.84
CA GLU A 54 2.96 -0.96 -12.60
C GLU A 54 2.63 -1.42 -11.16
N ASN A 55 1.74 -2.40 -11.03
CA ASN A 55 1.47 -3.05 -9.75
C ASN A 55 0.87 -4.46 -9.93
N HIS A 56 1.18 -5.37 -9.00
CA HIS A 56 0.44 -6.60 -8.73
C HIS A 56 -0.34 -6.44 -7.42
N PHE A 57 -1.67 -6.51 -7.51
CA PHE A 57 -2.59 -6.38 -6.38
C PHE A 57 -3.73 -7.38 -6.54
N ALA A 58 -3.65 -8.50 -5.82
CA ALA A 58 -4.58 -9.62 -5.91
C ALA A 58 -5.29 -9.88 -4.57
N PRO A 59 -6.50 -9.31 -4.33
CA PRO A 59 -7.32 -9.66 -3.19
C PRO A 59 -7.68 -11.15 -3.22
N VAL A 60 -7.46 -11.85 -2.10
CA VAL A 60 -7.67 -13.30 -2.01
C VAL A 60 -9.15 -13.63 -2.12
N GLY A 61 -9.50 -14.53 -3.04
CA GLY A 61 -10.89 -14.87 -3.36
C GLY A 61 -11.58 -13.91 -4.33
N SER A 62 -10.81 -13.04 -5.01
CA SER A 62 -11.30 -12.21 -6.11
C SER A 62 -11.19 -12.93 -7.47
N ASP A 63 -12.23 -12.87 -8.28
CA ASP A 63 -12.22 -13.39 -9.67
C ASP A 63 -11.39 -12.52 -10.63
N GLY A 64 -10.97 -11.32 -10.19
CA GLY A 64 -10.17 -10.38 -10.97
C GLY A 64 -10.69 -8.94 -10.89
N GLY A 65 -9.80 -7.98 -11.12
CA GLY A 65 -10.08 -6.56 -11.28
C GLY A 65 -10.34 -6.16 -12.74
N PRO A 66 -10.29 -4.86 -13.06
CA PRO A 66 -9.46 -3.85 -12.40
C PRO A 66 -10.04 -3.28 -11.10
N TYR A 67 -9.15 -2.88 -10.18
CA TYR A 67 -9.53 -2.35 -8.87
C TYR A 67 -9.36 -0.83 -8.75
N VAL A 68 -10.33 -0.18 -8.12
CA VAL A 68 -10.17 1.16 -7.54
C VAL A 68 -9.91 0.99 -6.05
N LEU A 69 -8.77 1.49 -5.57
CA LEU A 69 -8.41 1.42 -4.15
C LEU A 69 -8.73 2.75 -3.45
N HIS A 70 -9.58 2.69 -2.43
CA HIS A 70 -9.75 3.78 -1.47
C HIS A 70 -8.90 3.47 -0.23
N LEU A 71 -7.89 4.30 0.04
CA LEU A 71 -6.94 4.13 1.13
C LEU A 71 -7.15 5.23 2.19
N ALA A 72 -7.47 4.83 3.42
CA ALA A 72 -7.82 5.74 4.50
C ALA A 72 -7.23 5.31 5.85
N ILE A 73 -7.13 6.25 6.80
CA ILE A 73 -6.78 5.97 8.20
C ILE A 73 -7.98 6.33 9.09
N GLU A 74 -8.58 5.31 9.71
CA GLU A 74 -9.74 5.42 10.60
C GLU A 74 -9.41 4.75 11.94
N GLU A 75 -9.62 5.42 13.08
CA GLU A 75 -9.43 4.84 14.43
C GLU A 75 -8.11 4.06 14.65
N ASN A 76 -6.98 4.58 14.14
CA ASN A 76 -5.67 3.90 14.18
C ASN A 76 -5.67 2.54 13.42
N ARG A 77 -6.52 2.41 12.41
CA ARG A 77 -6.51 1.34 11.42
C ARG A 77 -6.26 1.93 10.04
N LEU A 78 -5.52 1.18 9.24
CA LEU A 78 -5.41 1.40 7.81
C LEU A 78 -6.54 0.64 7.13
N VAL A 79 -7.33 1.34 6.32
CA VAL A 79 -8.48 0.81 5.60
C VAL A 79 -8.14 0.75 4.12
N PHE A 80 -8.13 -0.45 3.56
CA PHE A 80 -8.16 -0.70 2.12
C PHE A 80 -9.61 -1.00 1.75
N ASP A 81 -10.32 -0.02 1.19
CA ASP A 81 -11.66 -0.18 0.63
C ASP A 81 -11.51 -0.43 -0.88
N ILE A 82 -11.67 -1.70 -1.27
CA ILE A 82 -11.39 -2.22 -2.61
C ILE A 82 -12.71 -2.25 -3.39
N ARG A 83 -12.69 -1.69 -4.59
CA ARG A 83 -13.85 -1.57 -5.47
C ARG A 83 -13.52 -2.08 -6.87
N LEU A 84 -14.54 -2.56 -7.57
CA LEU A 84 -14.49 -2.81 -9.01
C LEU A 84 -15.08 -1.59 -9.75
N GLU A 85 -14.58 -1.32 -10.95
CA GLU A 85 -15.16 -0.29 -11.83
C GLU A 85 -16.61 -0.69 -12.21
N PRO A 86 -17.61 0.21 -12.17
CA PRO A 86 -17.53 1.66 -12.03
C PRO A 86 -17.58 2.23 -10.60
N SER A 87 -17.74 1.40 -9.55
CA SER A 87 -17.52 1.70 -8.11
C SER A 87 -18.12 0.61 -7.19
N GLU A 88 -18.34 -0.60 -7.69
CA GLU A 88 -18.97 -1.69 -6.95
C GLU A 88 -18.10 -2.10 -5.75
N PRO A 89 -18.63 -2.13 -4.51
CA PRO A 89 -17.88 -2.56 -3.35
C PRO A 89 -17.44 -4.03 -3.49
N HIS A 90 -16.14 -4.26 -3.57
CA HIS A 90 -15.58 -5.61 -3.71
C HIS A 90 -15.22 -6.20 -2.34
N GLY A 91 -14.61 -5.39 -1.46
CA GLY A 91 -14.28 -5.82 -0.10
C GLY A 91 -13.52 -4.76 0.68
N LYS A 92 -13.40 -4.95 2.00
CA LYS A 92 -12.57 -4.09 2.86
C LYS A 92 -11.58 -4.90 3.66
N VAL A 93 -10.32 -4.47 3.67
CA VAL A 93 -9.27 -5.00 4.56
C VAL A 93 -8.88 -3.92 5.56
N LEU A 94 -9.01 -4.24 6.85
CA LEU A 94 -8.63 -3.34 7.94
C LEU A 94 -7.39 -3.89 8.65
N LEU A 95 -6.30 -3.12 8.67
CA LEU A 95 -5.09 -3.43 9.41
C LEU A 95 -4.93 -2.50 10.60
N SER A 96 -4.52 -3.04 11.76
CA SER A 96 -4.07 -2.20 12.87
C SER A 96 -2.78 -1.47 12.48
N LEU A 97 -2.72 -0.15 12.68
CA LEU A 97 -1.49 0.64 12.47
C LEU A 97 -0.45 0.42 13.59
N THR A 98 -0.81 -0.23 14.69
CA THR A 98 0.07 -0.41 15.86
C THR A 98 1.45 -0.99 15.53
N PRO A 99 1.61 -2.02 14.67
CA PRO A 99 2.92 -2.54 14.28
C PRO A 99 3.79 -1.51 13.53
N PHE A 100 3.18 -0.63 12.72
CA PHE A 100 3.87 0.33 11.88
C PHE A 100 4.31 1.60 12.63
N ARG A 101 3.79 1.84 13.85
CA ARG A 101 4.02 3.08 14.62
C ARG A 101 5.49 3.44 14.81
N ARG A 102 6.37 2.46 15.01
CA ARG A 102 7.83 2.71 15.13
C ARG A 102 8.38 3.25 13.81
N ILE A 103 8.23 2.47 12.74
CA ILE A 103 8.75 2.78 11.40
C ILE A 103 8.25 4.16 10.91
N ILE A 104 6.95 4.43 11.09
CA ILE A 104 6.33 5.71 10.73
C ILE A 104 6.89 6.86 11.57
N LYS A 105 7.10 6.68 12.88
CA LYS A 105 7.71 7.71 13.74
C LYS A 105 9.17 7.97 13.35
N ASP A 106 9.94 6.91 13.12
CA ASP A 106 11.36 7.00 12.75
C ASP A 106 11.50 7.67 11.37
N TYR A 107 10.55 7.44 10.46
CA TYR A 107 10.47 8.12 9.17
C TYR A 107 10.30 9.63 9.34
N PHE A 108 9.39 10.08 10.22
CA PHE A 108 9.21 11.50 10.51
C PHE A 108 10.48 12.15 11.07
N MET A 109 11.16 11.51 12.02
CA MET A 109 12.41 12.04 12.58
C MET A 109 13.53 12.16 11.53
N ILE A 110 13.56 11.25 10.54
CA ILE A 110 14.49 11.35 9.39
C ILE A 110 14.09 12.50 8.45
N CYS A 111 12.81 12.69 8.15
CA CYS A 111 12.33 13.81 7.32
C CYS A 111 12.57 15.19 7.95
N GLU A 112 12.39 15.32 9.27
CA GLU A 112 12.76 16.53 10.02
C GLU A 112 14.28 16.78 9.93
N SER A 113 15.08 15.74 10.19
CA SER A 113 16.55 15.81 10.11
C SER A 113 17.05 16.19 8.71
N TYR A 114 16.37 15.72 7.66
CA TYR A 114 16.69 16.05 6.26
C TYR A 114 16.52 17.55 5.97
N TYR A 115 15.45 18.18 6.50
CA TYR A 115 15.16 19.59 6.26
C TYR A 115 16.16 20.55 6.91
N ASP A 116 16.75 20.15 8.03
CA ASP A 116 17.85 20.90 8.67
C ASP A 116 19.20 20.59 7.99
N ALA A 117 19.42 19.32 7.61
CA ALA A 117 20.65 18.90 6.93
C ALA A 117 20.82 19.54 5.55
N ILE A 118 19.79 19.57 4.69
CA ILE A 118 19.92 20.05 3.29
C ILE A 118 20.40 21.50 3.17
N LYS A 119 20.25 22.31 4.23
CA LYS A 119 20.69 23.71 4.26
C LYS A 119 22.18 23.90 4.57
N THR A 120 22.81 22.95 5.27
CA THR A 120 24.14 23.16 5.89
C THR A 120 25.06 21.93 5.95
N ALA A 121 24.55 20.72 5.76
CA ALA A 121 25.29 19.48 5.92
C ALA A 121 26.15 19.13 4.68
N ALA A 122 27.18 18.33 4.89
CA ALA A 122 27.99 17.79 3.81
C ALA A 122 27.20 16.75 2.97
N PRO A 123 27.48 16.58 1.66
CA PRO A 123 26.76 15.63 0.80
C PRO A 123 26.67 14.20 1.36
N ALA A 124 27.76 13.67 1.92
CA ALA A 124 27.79 12.33 2.52
C ALA A 124 26.83 12.16 3.72
N GLN A 125 26.49 13.25 4.44
CA GLN A 125 25.50 13.21 5.52
C GLN A 125 24.08 13.20 4.95
N ILE A 126 23.82 13.92 3.85
CA ILE A 126 22.53 13.88 3.14
C ILE A 126 22.31 12.48 2.55
N GLU A 127 23.33 11.89 1.93
CA GLU A 127 23.30 10.52 1.42
C GLU A 127 22.99 9.49 2.53
N ALA A 128 23.59 9.64 3.72
CA ALA A 128 23.32 8.76 4.87
C ALA A 128 21.86 8.88 5.36
N ILE A 129 21.31 10.10 5.42
CA ILE A 129 19.90 10.35 5.74
C ILE A 129 18.98 9.72 4.68
N ASP A 130 19.32 9.84 3.40
CA ASP A 130 18.58 9.23 2.30
C ASP A 130 18.62 7.69 2.31
N MET A 131 19.75 7.09 2.68
CA MET A 131 19.84 5.64 2.89
C MET A 131 18.96 5.19 4.06
N GLY A 132 18.95 5.94 5.16
CA GLY A 132 18.04 5.70 6.30
C GLY A 132 16.57 5.77 5.91
N ARG A 133 16.16 6.84 5.19
CA ARG A 133 14.81 7.00 4.64
C ARG A 133 14.41 5.81 3.78
N ARG A 134 15.25 5.42 2.81
CA ARG A 134 14.98 4.27 1.93
C ARG A 134 14.84 2.95 2.70
N GLY A 135 15.65 2.76 3.74
CA GLY A 135 15.60 1.60 4.64
C GLY A 135 14.28 1.48 5.40
N LEU A 136 13.79 2.58 5.99
CA LEU A 136 12.50 2.59 6.68
C LEU A 136 11.32 2.30 5.75
N HIS A 137 11.35 2.81 4.52
CA HIS A 137 10.34 2.40 3.53
C HIS A 137 10.43 0.91 3.22
N ASN A 138 11.62 0.33 3.05
CA ASN A 138 11.75 -1.13 2.83
C ASN A 138 11.18 -1.94 4.00
N GLU A 139 11.57 -1.63 5.25
CA GLU A 139 11.08 -2.31 6.46
C GLU A 139 9.55 -2.24 6.57
N GLY A 140 8.98 -1.05 6.32
CA GLY A 140 7.53 -0.85 6.32
C GLY A 140 6.80 -1.57 5.19
N SER A 141 7.47 -1.76 4.04
CA SER A 141 6.94 -2.50 2.88
C SER A 141 6.88 -4.00 3.17
N GLU A 142 7.96 -4.59 3.68
CA GLU A 142 8.00 -6.00 4.07
C GLU A 142 6.91 -6.29 5.11
N LEU A 143 6.85 -5.47 6.17
CA LEU A 143 5.80 -5.57 7.18
C LEU A 143 4.39 -5.42 6.56
N LEU A 144 4.19 -4.51 5.61
CA LEU A 144 2.88 -4.35 4.97
C LEU A 144 2.45 -5.62 4.24
N LYS A 145 3.36 -6.25 3.49
CA LYS A 145 3.11 -7.55 2.83
C LYS A 145 2.79 -8.65 3.83
N GLU A 146 3.59 -8.79 4.89
CA GLU A 146 3.34 -9.78 5.94
C GLU A 146 1.98 -9.62 6.61
N ARG A 147 1.55 -8.37 6.86
CA ARG A 147 0.24 -8.09 7.47
C ARG A 147 -0.92 -8.31 6.48
N LEU A 148 -0.70 -8.15 5.18
CA LEU A 148 -1.68 -8.40 4.11
C LEU A 148 -1.72 -9.84 3.60
N ALA A 149 -0.69 -10.66 3.88
CA ALA A 149 -0.66 -12.07 3.53
C ALA A 149 -1.97 -12.79 3.92
N GLY A 150 -2.47 -13.61 2.99
CA GLY A 150 -3.77 -14.29 3.10
C GLY A 150 -5.00 -13.38 2.96
N LYS A 151 -4.84 -12.11 2.55
CA LYS A 151 -5.94 -11.15 2.29
C LYS A 151 -5.75 -10.44 0.96
N ILE A 152 -4.53 -9.97 0.69
CA ILE A 152 -4.12 -9.36 -0.56
C ILE A 152 -2.71 -9.86 -0.84
N ASP A 153 -2.53 -10.56 -1.95
CA ASP A 153 -1.21 -10.85 -2.51
C ASP A 153 -0.73 -9.65 -3.35
N MET A 154 0.57 -9.35 -3.27
CA MET A 154 1.18 -8.22 -3.97
C MET A 154 2.70 -8.39 -4.08
N ASP A 155 3.29 -7.74 -5.08
CA ASP A 155 4.74 -7.66 -5.20
C ASP A 155 5.36 -6.69 -4.14
N PHE A 156 6.68 -6.50 -4.16
CA PHE A 156 7.36 -5.61 -3.22
C PHE A 156 7.22 -4.13 -3.56
N ASP A 157 7.26 -3.78 -4.84
CA ASP A 157 7.25 -2.38 -5.28
C ASP A 157 5.87 -1.75 -5.12
N THR A 158 4.81 -2.51 -5.35
CA THR A 158 3.41 -2.22 -4.98
C THR A 158 3.29 -1.95 -3.49
N ALA A 159 3.82 -2.83 -2.63
CA ALA A 159 3.81 -2.64 -1.19
C ALA A 159 4.61 -1.40 -0.77
N ARG A 160 5.72 -1.10 -1.46
CA ARG A 160 6.57 0.07 -1.20
C ARG A 160 5.91 1.38 -1.59
N ARG A 161 5.26 1.44 -2.76
CA ARG A 161 4.46 2.59 -3.19
C ARG A 161 3.30 2.83 -2.23
N LEU A 162 2.56 1.77 -1.85
CA LEU A 162 1.49 1.84 -0.84
C LEU A 162 2.03 2.29 0.52
N PHE A 163 3.17 1.79 1.00
CA PHE A 163 3.76 2.20 2.28
C PHE A 163 4.20 3.67 2.29
N THR A 164 4.76 4.18 1.19
CA THR A 164 5.02 5.63 1.03
C THR A 164 3.74 6.44 1.19
N LEU A 165 2.64 6.01 0.56
CA LEU A 165 1.34 6.69 0.67
C LEU A 165 0.74 6.58 2.08
N ILE A 166 0.97 5.48 2.80
CA ILE A 166 0.57 5.32 4.20
C ILE A 166 1.32 6.29 5.11
N CYS A 167 2.63 6.50 4.90
CA CYS A 167 3.38 7.55 5.59
C CYS A 167 2.81 8.94 5.30
N VAL A 168 2.51 9.24 4.03
CA VAL A 168 1.90 10.50 3.56
C VAL A 168 0.48 10.75 4.10
N LEU A 169 -0.27 9.70 4.43
CA LEU A 169 -1.55 9.76 5.14
C LEU A 169 -1.39 9.94 6.66
N HIS A 170 -0.30 9.45 7.24
CA HIS A 170 -0.06 9.54 8.69
C HIS A 170 0.56 10.87 9.13
N ILE A 171 0.89 11.78 8.19
CA ILE A 171 1.51 13.08 8.53
C ILE A 171 0.50 13.98 9.25
N LYS A 172 0.54 13.89 10.58
CA LYS A 172 0.04 14.92 11.47
C LYS A 172 1.21 15.87 11.74
N GLY A 173 1.09 17.09 11.22
CA GLY A 173 1.98 18.20 11.57
C GLY A 173 1.74 18.71 12.98
#